data_AF-A0A0M4SKS0-F1
#
_entry.id   AF-A0A0M4SKS0-F1
#
_cell.length_a   1.000
_cell.length_b   1.000
_cell.length_c   1.000
_cell.angle_alpha   90.00
_cell.angle_beta   90.00
_cell.angle_gamma   90.00
#
_symmetry.space_group_name_H-M   'P 1'
#
loop_
_entity.id
_entity.type
_entity.pdbx_description
1 polymer ?
#
loop_
_entity_poly.entity_id
_entity_poly.type
_entity_poly.pdbx_seq_one_letter_code
_entity_poly.pdbx_strand_id
1 'polypeptide(L)'
;MSTYKIAKEDNAFDLLRLILAIFVVITHGYLIGGYGSSEPLARIMGFKSSFNLGETGVMGFFSLSGYLITASFERYRNPLIFIYHRFFRIFPGFLFCLLFTSFVIAPTIYVLNNHYLSAFPWNESCSYIVNNIFINIKKVDYW
;
A
#
# COMPACT_ATOMS: atom_id res chain seq x y z
N MET A 1 23.65 26.76 26.19
CA MET A 1 22.78 26.94 25.01
C MET A 1 22.83 25.65 24.21
N SER A 2 21.75 24.87 24.26
CA SER A 2 21.67 23.46 23.85
C SER A 2 21.97 23.28 22.36
N THR A 3 23.05 22.56 22.04
CA THR A 3 23.43 22.16 20.69
C THR A 3 22.39 21.17 20.16
N TYR A 4 21.52 21.61 19.24
CA TYR A 4 20.60 20.74 18.52
C TYR A 4 21.40 19.76 17.66
N LYS A 5 21.67 18.57 18.20
CA LYS A 5 22.17 17.44 17.42
C LYS A 5 20.98 16.89 16.63
N ILE A 6 20.73 17.46 15.46
CA ILE A 6 19.85 16.84 14.46
C ILE A 6 20.58 15.60 13.94
N ALA A 7 20.56 14.53 14.74
CA ALA A 7 20.93 13.21 14.28
C ALA A 7 19.74 12.69 13.46
N LYS A 8 19.75 12.95 12.14
CA LYS A 8 18.78 12.35 11.23
C LYS A 8 19.42 11.97 9.90
N GLU A 9 20.31 10.99 9.97
CA GLU A 9 20.84 10.32 8.78
C GLU A 9 19.81 9.35 8.14
N ASP A 10 18.69 9.07 8.83
CA ASP A 10 17.65 8.16 8.34
C ASP A 10 16.66 8.78 7.32
N ASN A 11 16.73 10.09 7.06
CA ASN A 11 15.72 10.80 6.28
C ASN A 11 15.87 10.65 4.77
N ALA A 12 17.10 10.49 4.27
CA ALA A 12 17.38 10.51 2.83
C ALA A 12 16.76 9.31 2.10
N PHE A 13 16.78 8.13 2.72
CA PHE A 13 16.19 6.93 2.15
C PHE A 13 14.66 6.96 2.14
N ASP A 14 14.04 7.53 3.19
CA ASP A 14 12.59 7.71 3.23
C ASP A 14 12.12 8.74 2.19
N LEU A 15 12.90 9.79 1.94
CA LEU A 15 12.64 10.73 0.84
C LEU A 15 12.73 10.04 -0.53
N LEU A 16 13.75 9.20 -0.74
CA LEU A 16 13.91 8.47 -2.01
C LEU A 16 12.75 7.49 -2.24
N ARG A 17 12.28 6.81 -1.18
CA ARG A 17 11.06 5.99 -1.24
C ARG A 17 9.83 6.81 -1.61
N LEU A 18 9.68 8.00 -1.05
CA LEU A 18 8.56 8.89 -1.35
C LEU A 18 8.57 9.29 -2.84
N ILE A 19 9.73 9.66 -3.37
CA ILE A 19 9.89 10.00 -4.80
C ILE A 19 9.51 8.81 -5.68
N LEU A 20 10.04 7.62 -5.37
CA LEU A 20 9.72 6.39 -6.10
C LEU A 20 8.23 6.06 -6.02
N ALA A 21 7.61 6.18 -4.85
CA ALA A 21 6.17 5.96 -4.66
C ALA A 21 5.31 6.96 -5.45
N ILE A 22 5.72 8.23 -5.53
CA ILE A 22 5.03 9.25 -6.35
C ILE A 22 5.02 8.84 -7.82
N PHE A 23 6.13 8.32 -8.35
CA PHE A 23 6.17 7.82 -9.74
C PHE A 23 5.16 6.69 -9.96
N VAL A 24 5.09 5.72 -9.03
CA VAL A 24 4.13 4.62 -9.10
C VAL A 24 2.69 5.13 -9.07
N VAL A 25 2.37 6.04 -8.15
CA VAL A 25 1.03 6.60 -7.97
C VAL A 25 0.59 7.37 -9.21
N ILE A 26 1.46 8.19 -9.79
CA ILE A 26 1.12 8.96 -10.98
C ILE A 26 0.89 8.02 -12.18
N THR A 27 1.79 7.06 -12.43
CA THR A 27 1.60 6.11 -13.54
C THR A 27 0.29 5.33 -13.41
N HIS A 28 -0.01 4.77 -12.23
CA HIS A 28 -1.24 3.99 -12.03
C HIS A 28 -2.49 4.87 -12.02
N GLY A 29 -2.41 6.09 -11.52
CA GLY A 29 -3.52 7.05 -11.55
C GLY A 29 -3.94 7.39 -12.98
N TYR A 30 -2.98 7.55 -13.90
CA TYR A 30 -3.27 7.77 -15.32
C TYR A 30 -3.87 6.54 -16.01
N LEU A 31 -3.37 5.35 -15.69
CA LEU A 31 -3.92 4.09 -16.22
C LEU A 31 -5.38 3.88 -15.80
N ILE A 32 -5.68 4.07 -14.51
CA ILE A 32 -7.04 3.88 -13.97
C ILE A 32 -7.97 5.01 -14.44
N GLY A 33 -7.47 6.22 -14.62
CA GLY A 33 -8.25 7.37 -15.10
C GLY A 33 -8.65 7.30 -16.58
N GLY A 34 -8.20 6.29 -17.33
CA GLY A 34 -8.56 6.11 -18.74
C GLY A 34 -7.91 7.12 -19.70
N TYR A 35 -6.89 7.86 -19.25
CA TYR A 35 -6.20 8.88 -20.03
C TYR A 35 -5.19 8.32 -21.06
N GLY A 36 -5.20 7.00 -21.28
CA GLY A 36 -4.31 6.29 -22.21
C GLY A 36 -2.90 6.04 -21.66
N SER A 37 -2.13 5.18 -22.35
CA SER A 37 -0.74 4.80 -21.98
C SER A 37 0.30 5.92 -22.18
N SER A 38 -0.13 7.12 -22.53
CA SER A 38 0.76 8.28 -22.64
C SER A 38 1.12 8.79 -21.25
N GLU A 39 2.11 8.17 -20.62
CA GLU A 39 2.65 8.57 -19.32
C GLU A 39 3.15 10.04 -19.37
N PRO A 40 2.53 10.97 -18.65
CA PRO A 40 2.93 12.39 -18.67
C PRO A 40 4.33 12.58 -18.13
N LEU A 41 4.72 11.78 -17.12
CA LEU A 41 6.04 11.85 -16.52
C LEU A 41 7.14 11.35 -17.48
N ALA A 42 6.89 10.32 -18.29
CA ALA A 42 7.83 9.88 -19.32
C ALA A 42 8.09 11.01 -20.33
N ARG A 43 7.01 11.73 -20.70
CA ARG A 43 7.06 12.88 -21.62
C ARG A 43 7.78 14.09 -21.01
N ILE A 44 7.57 14.39 -19.72
CA ILE A 44 8.22 15.50 -19.02
C ILE A 44 9.72 15.22 -18.80
N MET A 45 10.08 13.96 -18.52
CA MET A 45 11.48 13.56 -18.30
C MET A 45 12.24 13.24 -19.60
N GLY A 46 11.63 13.45 -20.77
CA GLY A 46 12.28 13.27 -22.06
C GLY A 46 12.57 11.80 -22.44
N PHE A 47 12.00 10.84 -21.72
CA PHE A 47 12.14 9.42 -22.04
C PHE A 47 11.19 9.06 -23.19
N LYS A 48 11.70 8.31 -24.18
CA LYS A 48 10.86 7.74 -25.25
C LYS A 48 9.77 6.86 -24.62
N SER A 49 8.58 6.84 -25.23
CA SER A 49 7.34 6.14 -24.82
C SER A 49 7.44 4.65 -24.44
N SER A 50 8.62 4.04 -24.50
CA SER A 50 8.86 2.66 -24.07
C SER A 50 9.40 2.54 -22.64
N PHE A 51 9.72 3.66 -21.96
CA PHE A 51 10.20 3.63 -20.58
C PHE A 51 9.01 3.75 -19.62
N ASN A 52 8.63 2.64 -18.99
CA ASN A 52 7.56 2.61 -17.99
C ASN A 52 8.11 3.09 -16.64
N LEU A 53 7.79 4.33 -16.28
CA LEU A 53 8.24 4.94 -15.04
C LEU A 53 7.61 4.28 -13.82
N GLY A 54 6.39 3.77 -13.96
CA GLY A 54 5.72 3.03 -12.90
C GLY A 54 6.47 1.75 -12.55
N GLU A 55 6.86 0.97 -13.56
CA GLU A 55 7.62 -0.26 -13.38
C GLU A 55 8.99 0.01 -12.73
N THR A 56 9.73 0.99 -13.26
CA THR A 56 11.03 1.38 -12.71
C THR A 56 10.89 1.92 -11.28
N GLY A 57 9.84 2.71 -11.00
CA GLY A 57 9.52 3.22 -9.67
C GLY A 57 9.23 2.10 -8.67
N VAL A 58 8.42 1.10 -9.07
CA VAL A 58 8.14 -0.08 -8.25
C VAL A 58 9.40 -0.90 -8.00
N MET A 59 10.21 -1.17 -9.03
CA MET A 59 11.47 -1.92 -8.90
C MET A 59 12.45 -1.22 -7.95
N GLY A 60 12.62 0.10 -8.10
CA GLY A 60 13.46 0.90 -7.21
C GLY A 60 12.94 0.92 -5.77
N PHE A 61 11.62 1.10 -5.60
CA PHE A 61 10.98 1.12 -4.29
C PHE A 61 11.17 -0.19 -3.54
N PHE A 62 10.99 -1.33 -4.22
CA PHE A 62 11.20 -2.65 -3.64
C PHE A 62 12.68 -2.93 -3.35
N SER A 63 13.58 -2.60 -4.26
CA SER A 63 15.03 -2.83 -4.07
C SER A 63 15.56 -2.06 -2.86
N LEU A 64 15.22 -0.77 -2.74
CA LEU A 64 15.63 0.07 -1.62
C LEU A 64 14.97 -0.35 -0.31
N SER A 65 13.70 -0.77 -0.37
CA SER A 65 13.01 -1.33 0.79
C SER A 65 13.67 -2.61 1.27
N GLY A 66 14.01 -3.54 0.37
CA GLY A 66 14.74 -4.77 0.66
C GLY A 66 16.09 -4.50 1.31
N TYR A 67 16.88 -3.58 0.76
CA TYR A 67 18.17 -3.19 1.33
C TYR A 67 18.04 -2.73 2.79
N LEU A 68 17.09 -1.84 3.10
CA LEU A 68 16.88 -1.35 4.47
C LEU A 68 16.33 -2.43 5.40
N ILE A 69 15.56 -3.39 4.89
CA ILE A 69 15.09 -4.54 5.65
C ILE A 69 16.28 -5.40 6.08
N THR A 70 17.19 -5.70 5.15
CA THR A 70 18.42 -6.48 5.42
C THR A 70 19.37 -5.73 6.36
N ALA A 71 19.63 -4.44 6.10
CA ALA A 71 20.47 -3.61 6.96
C ALA A 71 19.88 -3.42 8.37
N SER A 72 18.55 -3.49 8.51
CA SER A 72 17.89 -3.51 9.82
C SER A 72 18.05 -4.87 10.49
N PHE A 73 17.93 -5.97 9.74
CA PHE A 73 18.10 -7.33 10.24
C PHE A 73 19.50 -7.57 10.81
N GLU A 74 20.56 -7.16 10.11
CA GLU A 74 21.95 -7.29 10.56
C GLU A 74 22.24 -6.55 11.87
N ARG A 75 21.46 -5.50 12.17
CA ARG A 75 21.59 -4.71 13.40
C ARG A 75 20.95 -5.38 14.62
N TYR A 76 20.05 -6.35 14.44
CA TYR A 76 19.37 -7.05 15.52
C TYR A 76 19.99 -8.43 15.78
N ARG A 77 20.40 -8.67 17.03
CA ARG A 77 20.93 -9.98 17.46
C ARG A 77 19.87 -11.10 17.46
N ASN A 78 18.58 -10.74 17.58
CA ASN A 78 17.48 -11.70 17.66
C ASN A 78 16.45 -11.48 16.52
N PRO A 79 16.32 -12.43 15.58
CA PRO A 79 15.42 -12.29 14.43
C PRO A 79 13.92 -12.29 14.82
N LEU A 80 13.55 -12.91 15.94
CA LEU A 80 12.16 -12.97 16.39
C LEU A 80 11.64 -11.59 16.84
N ILE A 81 12.50 -10.81 17.50
CA ILE A 81 12.16 -9.45 17.95
C ILE A 81 11.94 -8.53 16.74
N PHE A 82 12.76 -8.70 15.69
CA PHE A 82 12.62 -7.98 14.43
C PHE A 82 11.28 -8.26 13.73
N ILE A 83 10.88 -9.54 13.65
CA ILE A 83 9.59 -9.93 13.07
C ILE A 83 8.43 -9.40 13.92
N TYR A 84 8.50 -9.53 15.24
CA TYR A 84 7.47 -9.06 16.16
C TYR A 84 7.19 -7.56 15.98
N HIS A 85 8.23 -6.71 15.98
CA HIS A 85 8.04 -5.27 15.77
C HIS A 85 7.41 -4.94 14.41
N ARG A 86 7.72 -5.70 13.37
CA ARG A 86 7.13 -5.47 12.05
C ARG A 86 5.69 -5.96 11.96
N PHE A 87 5.37 -7.09 12.59
CA PHE A 87 4.02 -7.61 12.68
C PHE A 87 3.09 -6.60 13.35
N PHE A 88 3.46 -6.08 14.52
CA PHE A 88 2.68 -5.07 15.24
C PHE A 88 2.59 -3.71 14.52
N ARG A 89 3.42 -3.47 13.51
CA ARG A 89 3.32 -2.26 12.67
C ARG A 89 2.34 -2.43 11.51
N ILE A 90 2.27 -3.62 10.90
CA ILE A 90 1.46 -3.88 9.69
C ILE A 90 0.06 -4.38 10.06
N PHE A 91 -0.01 -5.30 11.02
CA PHE A 91 -1.26 -5.93 11.46
C PHE A 91 -2.36 -4.95 11.91
N PRO A 92 -2.10 -3.90 12.72
CA PRO A 92 -3.16 -2.97 13.11
C PRO A 92 -3.73 -2.20 11.91
N GLY A 93 -2.89 -1.84 10.94
CA GLY A 93 -3.33 -1.19 9.71
C GLY A 93 -4.21 -2.12 8.87
N PHE A 94 -3.82 -3.39 8.75
CA PHE A 94 -4.61 -4.41 8.06
C PHE A 94 -5.99 -4.61 8.71
N LEU A 95 -6.03 -4.76 10.03
CA LEU A 95 -7.29 -4.94 10.76
C LEU A 95 -8.19 -3.72 10.63
N PHE A 96 -7.62 -2.50 10.75
CA PHE A 96 -8.36 -1.27 10.55
C PHE A 96 -8.95 -1.18 9.14
N CYS A 97 -8.17 -1.50 8.10
CA CYS A 97 -8.68 -1.52 6.73
C CYS A 97 -9.85 -2.50 6.56
N LEU A 98 -9.76 -3.72 7.12
CA LEU A 98 -10.85 -4.70 7.05
C LEU A 98 -12.13 -4.24 7.75
N LEU A 99 -11.99 -3.66 8.94
CA LEU A 99 -13.12 -3.13 9.67
C LEU A 99 -13.72 -1.94 8.94
N PHE A 100 -12.89 -1.04 8.44
CA PHE A 100 -13.33 0.16 7.73
C PHE A 100 -14.04 -0.19 6.43
N THR A 101 -13.50 -1.11 5.63
CA THR A 101 -14.16 -1.53 4.39
C THR A 101 -15.48 -2.24 4.65
N SER A 102 -15.53 -3.14 5.64
CA SER A 102 -16.69 -3.97 5.93
C SER A 102 -17.83 -3.22 6.64
N PHE A 103 -17.51 -2.30 7.56
CA PHE A 103 -18.49 -1.60 8.39
C PHE A 103 -18.77 -0.15 7.95
N VAL A 104 -17.90 0.47 7.14
CA VAL A 104 -18.11 1.85 6.67
C VAL A 104 -18.36 1.86 5.18
N ILE A 105 -17.45 1.34 4.37
CA ILE A 105 -17.55 1.44 2.91
C ILE A 105 -18.71 0.59 2.37
N ALA A 106 -18.80 -0.70 2.76
CA ALA A 106 -19.83 -1.60 2.24
C ALA A 106 -21.27 -1.14 2.57
N PRO A 107 -21.61 -0.75 3.81
CA PRO A 107 -22.94 -0.22 4.12
C PRO A 107 -23.22 1.10 3.42
N THR A 108 -22.23 1.99 3.29
CA THR A 108 -22.39 3.28 2.59
C THR A 108 -22.73 3.07 1.12
N ILE A 109 -22.03 2.16 0.44
CA ILE A 109 -22.33 1.79 -0.96
C ILE A 109 -23.72 1.15 -1.06
N TYR A 110 -24.10 0.29 -0.12
CA TYR A 110 -25.41 -0.36 -0.11
C TYR A 110 -26.56 0.64 -0.01
N VAL A 111 -26.42 1.64 0.86
CA VAL A 111 -27.40 2.74 0.99
C VAL A 111 -27.42 3.62 -0.25
N LEU A 112 -26.26 3.92 -0.85
CA LEU A 112 -26.17 4.66 -2.11
C LEU A 112 -26.93 3.99 -3.26
N ASN A 113 -27.03 2.65 -3.24
CA ASN A 113 -27.78 1.87 -4.21
C ASN A 113 -29.29 1.79 -3.93
N ASN A 114 -29.83 2.72 -3.11
CA ASN A 114 -31.25 2.82 -2.72
C ASN A 114 -31.77 1.65 -1.86
N HIS A 115 -30.90 0.93 -1.16
CA HIS A 115 -31.33 -0.07 -0.18
C HIS A 115 -31.38 0.51 1.24
N TYR A 116 -32.29 0.00 2.07
CA TYR A 116 -32.39 0.39 3.47
C TYR A 116 -31.27 -0.26 4.29
N LEU A 117 -30.70 0.49 5.23
CA LEU A 117 -29.69 0.01 6.18
C LEU A 117 -30.16 -1.18 7.03
N SER A 118 -31.48 -1.29 7.24
CA SER A 118 -32.11 -2.42 7.94
C SER A 118 -32.04 -3.73 7.16
N ALA A 119 -31.90 -3.69 5.84
CA ALA A 119 -31.77 -4.86 4.98
C ALA A 119 -30.30 -5.24 4.70
N PHE A 120 -29.34 -4.51 5.27
CA PHE A 120 -27.93 -4.77 5.03
C PHE A 120 -27.52 -6.15 5.58
N PRO A 121 -26.88 -7.02 4.77
CA PRO A 121 -26.53 -8.37 5.18
C PRO A 121 -25.26 -8.36 6.05
N TRP A 122 -25.41 -8.06 7.34
CA TRP A 122 -24.29 -8.04 8.31
C TRP A 122 -23.49 -9.35 8.36
N ASN A 123 -24.15 -10.48 8.08
CA ASN A 123 -23.48 -11.78 8.03
C ASN A 123 -22.44 -11.86 6.89
N GLU A 124 -22.71 -11.24 5.74
CA GLU A 124 -21.77 -11.16 4.60
C GLU A 124 -20.54 -10.29 4.96
N SER A 125 -20.77 -9.18 5.66
CA SER A 125 -19.68 -8.33 6.17
C SER A 125 -18.79 -9.03 7.20
N CYS A 126 -19.38 -9.81 8.11
CA CYS A 126 -18.63 -10.62 9.07
C CYS A 126 -17.87 -11.76 8.37
N SER A 127 -18.51 -12.44 7.41
CA SER A 127 -17.87 -13.51 6.65
C SER A 127 -16.70 -12.98 5.80
N TYR A 128 -16.82 -11.77 5.24
CA TYR A 128 -15.72 -11.09 4.55
C TYR A 128 -14.51 -10.89 5.46
N ILE A 129 -14.69 -10.41 6.69
CA ILE A 129 -13.58 -10.21 7.63
C ILE A 129 -12.90 -11.54 7.96
N VAL A 130 -13.68 -12.57 8.29
CA VAL A 130 -13.17 -13.91 8.63
C VAL A 130 -12.42 -14.50 7.44
N ASN A 131 -13.00 -14.46 6.24
CA ASN A 131 -12.36 -15.01 5.04
C ASN A 131 -11.03 -14.29 4.72
N ASN A 132 -10.95 -12.97 4.89
CA ASN A 132 -9.71 -12.24 4.64
C ASN A 132 -8.64 -12.49 5.73
N ILE A 133 -9.02 -12.63 7.00
CA ILE A 133 -8.09 -12.95 8.10
C ILE A 133 -7.50 -14.35 7.92
N PHE A 134 -8.32 -15.33 7.54
CA PHE A 134 -7.88 -16.71 7.33
C PHE A 134 -7.34 -16.97 5.91
N ILE A 135 -7.23 -15.92 5.07
CA ILE A 135 -6.81 -16.01 3.66
C ILE A 135 -7.58 -17.13 2.94
N ASN A 136 -8.88 -17.21 3.21
CA ASN A 136 -9.79 -18.09 2.49
C ASN A 136 -10.21 -17.36 1.21
N ILE A 137 -9.33 -17.41 0.22
CA ILE A 137 -9.60 -16.83 -1.09
C ILE A 137 -10.55 -17.78 -1.82
N LYS A 138 -11.85 -17.49 -1.75
CA LYS A 138 -12.79 -18.00 -2.74
C LYS A 138 -12.41 -17.36 -4.06
N LYS A 139 -11.78 -18.14 -4.95
CA LYS A 139 -11.67 -17.75 -6.35
C LYS A 139 -13.08 -17.51 -6.87
N VAL A 140 -13.32 -16.29 -7.29
CA VAL A 140 -14.50 -15.95 -8.07
C VAL A 140 -14.09 -16.23 -9.52
N ASP A 141 -14.58 -17.33 -10.07
CA ASP A 141 -14.28 -17.81 -11.42
C ASP A 141 -15.01 -16.96 -12.48
N TYR A 142 -14.65 -15.67 -12.56
CA TYR A 142 -14.90 -14.87 -13.75
C TYR A 142 -13.54 -14.57 -14.38
N TRP A 143 -13.38 -15.00 -15.63
CA TRP A 143 -12.17 -15.15 -16.48
C TRP A 143 -11.54 -16.54 -16.45
#